data_AF-A0AAU9HC54-F1
#
_entry.id   AF-A0AAU9HC54-F1
#
_cell.length_a   1.000
_cell.length_b   1.000
_cell.length_c   1.000
_cell.angle_alpha   90.00
_cell.angle_beta   90.00
_cell.angle_gamma   90.00
#
_symmetry.space_group_name_H-M   'P 1'
#
loop_
_entity.id
_entity.type
_entity.pdbx_description
1 polymer ?
#
loop_
_entity_poly.entity_id
_entity_poly.type
_entity_poly.pdbx_seq_one_letter_code
_entity_poly.pdbx_strand_id
1 'polypeptide(L)'
;MKYIIVLALILILYPQPSYAKSELPYGCDEYSKVEEKSFVLFNKKQFIKLGECAGEALVKAKKIYNIAAACSEVVEDKNSLLGIFSLSKVEAIKMGVCLGAIKAVYNRYDRELVLVNSRYRSTKRYYSCKKGMAAVNELVASAKDEYYKRSELRDILCDRVY
;
A
#
# COMPACT_ATOMS: atom_id res chain seq x y z
N MET A 1 6.45 -55.92 -2.93
CA MET A 1 7.32 -54.81 -2.43
C MET A 1 7.95 -53.96 -3.55
N LYS A 2 8.10 -54.43 -4.80
CA LYS A 2 8.64 -53.61 -5.91
C LYS A 2 7.75 -52.42 -6.32
N TYR A 3 6.43 -52.56 -6.22
CA TYR A 3 5.48 -51.52 -6.64
C TYR A 3 5.39 -50.31 -5.69
N ILE A 4 5.78 -50.49 -4.41
CA ILE A 4 5.77 -49.40 -3.42
C ILE A 4 6.89 -48.40 -3.72
N ILE A 5 8.04 -48.90 -4.20
CA ILE A 5 9.20 -48.06 -4.57
C ILE A 5 8.87 -47.20 -5.79
N VAL A 6 8.16 -47.75 -6.76
CA VAL A 6 7.72 -47.01 -7.96
C VAL A 6 6.69 -45.92 -7.60
N LEU A 7 5.75 -46.22 -6.70
CA LEU A 7 4.76 -45.24 -6.25
C LEU A 7 5.42 -44.07 -5.48
N ALA A 8 6.43 -44.37 -4.67
CA ALA A 8 7.19 -43.35 -3.94
C ALA A 8 8.02 -42.44 -4.87
N LEU A 9 8.60 -43.01 -5.94
CA LEU A 9 9.34 -42.26 -6.96
C LEU A 9 8.46 -41.29 -7.76
N ILE A 10 7.20 -41.67 -8.03
CA ILE A 10 6.24 -40.81 -8.75
C ILE A 10 5.82 -39.60 -7.90
N LEU A 11 5.70 -39.76 -6.58
CA LEU A 11 5.34 -38.67 -5.65
C LEU A 11 6.46 -37.63 -5.47
N ILE A 12 7.72 -38.02 -5.61
CA ILE A 12 8.89 -37.12 -5.49
C ILE A 12 9.08 -36.27 -6.75
N LEU A 13 8.61 -36.74 -7.91
CA LEU A 13 8.75 -36.07 -9.20
C LEU A 13 7.62 -35.08 -9.53
N TYR A 14 6.63 -34.91 -8.64
CA TYR A 14 5.65 -33.85 -8.82
C TYR A 14 6.31 -32.49 -8.57
N PRO A 15 6.39 -31.60 -9.58
CA PRO A 15 6.88 -30.25 -9.37
C PRO A 15 5.95 -29.57 -8.36
N GLN A 16 6.49 -29.25 -7.19
CA GLN A 16 5.84 -28.35 -6.25
C GLN A 16 5.70 -27.01 -7.00
N PRO A 17 4.49 -26.49 -7.29
CA PRO A 17 4.38 -25.13 -7.77
C PRO A 17 4.95 -24.24 -6.68
N SER A 18 6.16 -23.72 -6.92
CA SER A 18 6.68 -22.62 -6.12
C SER A 18 5.75 -21.45 -6.40
N TYR A 19 4.81 -21.22 -5.49
CA TYR A 19 4.09 -19.96 -5.44
C TYR A 19 5.11 -18.89 -5.05
N ALA A 20 5.87 -18.41 -6.04
CA ALA A 20 6.44 -17.09 -5.96
C ALA A 20 5.27 -16.18 -5.59
N LYS A 21 5.41 -15.48 -4.46
CA LYS A 21 4.47 -14.47 -4.02
C LYS A 21 4.27 -13.56 -5.22
N SER A 22 3.14 -13.67 -5.91
CA SER A 22 2.88 -12.86 -7.09
C SER A 22 3.08 -11.43 -6.64
N GLU A 23 4.00 -10.73 -7.30
CA GLU A 23 4.04 -9.28 -7.14
C GLU A 23 2.61 -8.81 -7.36
N LEU A 24 2.09 -8.09 -6.36
CA LEU A 24 0.77 -7.49 -6.43
C LEU A 24 0.61 -6.88 -7.83
N PRO A 25 -0.51 -7.14 -8.53
CA PRO A 25 -0.70 -6.67 -9.90
C PRO A 25 -0.27 -5.21 -10.00
N TYR A 26 0.73 -4.95 -10.83
CA TYR A 26 1.49 -3.70 -10.82
C TYR A 26 0.67 -2.50 -11.31
N GLY A 27 -0.55 -2.73 -11.81
CA GLY A 27 -1.47 -1.73 -12.34
C GLY A 27 -2.90 -1.90 -11.87
N CYS A 28 -3.66 -0.80 -11.90
CA CYS A 28 -5.10 -0.76 -11.65
C CYS A 28 -5.93 -1.29 -12.81
N ASP A 29 -5.42 -2.27 -13.54
CA ASP A 29 -5.96 -2.69 -14.83
C ASP A 29 -7.35 -3.32 -14.66
N GLU A 30 -7.60 -3.99 -13.53
CA GLU A 30 -8.95 -4.47 -13.14
C GLU A 30 -9.97 -3.34 -12.99
N TYR A 31 -9.52 -2.13 -12.63
CA TYR A 31 -10.37 -0.96 -12.45
C TYR A 31 -10.35 -0.01 -13.66
N SER A 32 -9.39 -0.18 -14.58
CA SER A 32 -9.26 0.64 -15.80
C SER A 32 -10.41 0.45 -16.81
N LYS A 33 -11.12 -0.68 -16.70
CA LYS A 33 -12.24 -1.06 -17.59
C LYS A 33 -13.62 -0.91 -16.94
N VAL A 34 -13.68 -0.32 -15.74
CA VAL A 34 -14.91 -0.20 -14.95
C VAL A 34 -15.69 1.02 -15.47
N GLU A 35 -16.77 0.77 -16.22
CA GLU A 35 -17.67 1.83 -16.69
C GLU A 35 -18.35 2.56 -15.52
N GLU A 36 -18.63 3.85 -15.66
CA GLU A 36 -19.22 4.69 -14.61
C GLU A 36 -20.50 4.09 -13.99
N LYS A 37 -21.31 3.40 -14.79
CA LYS A 37 -22.53 2.70 -14.35
C LYS A 37 -22.28 1.58 -13.35
N SER A 38 -21.10 0.96 -13.37
CA SER A 38 -20.75 -0.14 -12.47
C SER A 38 -20.39 0.32 -11.05
N PHE A 39 -20.09 1.60 -10.82
CA PHE A 39 -19.93 2.17 -9.48
C PHE A 39 -21.24 2.17 -8.67
N VAL A 40 -22.40 2.08 -9.31
CA VAL A 40 -23.67 1.94 -8.58
C VAL A 40 -23.71 0.61 -7.81
N LEU A 41 -23.13 -0.44 -8.39
CA LEU A 41 -23.15 -1.83 -7.88
C LEU A 41 -21.99 -2.18 -6.95
N PHE A 42 -20.98 -1.32 -6.84
CA PHE A 42 -19.83 -1.59 -5.99
C PHE A 42 -20.24 -1.55 -4.52
N ASN A 43 -19.83 -2.58 -3.77
CA ASN A 43 -19.87 -2.53 -2.31
C ASN A 43 -18.70 -1.66 -1.78
N LYS A 44 -18.80 -1.25 -0.51
CA LYS A 44 -17.82 -0.35 0.12
C LYS A 44 -16.40 -0.91 0.13
N LYS A 45 -16.23 -2.22 0.26
CA LYS A 45 -14.91 -2.88 0.19
C LYS A 45 -14.29 -2.77 -1.21
N GLN A 46 -15.09 -2.83 -2.27
CA GLN A 46 -14.62 -2.61 -3.64
C GLN A 46 -14.20 -1.16 -3.86
N PHE A 47 -14.90 -0.19 -3.26
CA PHE A 47 -14.50 1.21 -3.29
C PHE A 47 -13.18 1.48 -2.54
N ILE A 48 -12.97 0.84 -1.39
CA ILE A 48 -11.68 0.90 -0.69
C ILE A 48 -10.57 0.34 -1.57
N LYS A 49 -10.75 -0.83 -2.18
CA LYS A 49 -9.73 -1.41 -3.09
C LYS A 49 -9.44 -0.54 -4.32
N LEU A 50 -10.48 0.07 -4.90
CA LEU A 50 -10.33 1.04 -5.97
C LEU A 50 -9.49 2.23 -5.51
N GLY A 51 -9.80 2.77 -4.33
CA GLY A 51 -9.04 3.84 -3.71
C GLY A 51 -7.59 3.44 -3.43
N GLU A 52 -7.34 2.24 -2.90
CA GLU A 52 -5.98 1.72 -2.68
C GLU A 52 -5.19 1.72 -3.98
N CYS A 53 -5.81 1.26 -5.06
CA CYS A 53 -5.17 1.26 -6.35
C CYS A 53 -4.88 2.68 -6.86
N ALA A 54 -5.85 3.58 -6.76
CA ALA A 54 -5.67 4.98 -7.12
C ALA A 54 -4.55 5.64 -6.30
N GLY A 55 -4.50 5.42 -4.99
CA GLY A 55 -3.45 5.92 -4.11
C GLY A 55 -2.06 5.44 -4.50
N GLU A 56 -1.90 4.15 -4.81
CA GLU A 56 -0.64 3.61 -5.32
C GLU A 56 -0.24 4.26 -6.65
N ALA A 57 -1.18 4.42 -7.58
CA ALA A 57 -0.94 5.03 -8.87
C ALA A 57 -0.53 6.51 -8.74
N LEU A 58 -1.16 7.27 -7.85
CA LEU A 58 -0.83 8.68 -7.58
C LEU A 58 0.59 8.83 -7.01
N VAL A 59 1.00 7.94 -6.10
CA VAL A 59 2.39 7.92 -5.59
C VAL A 59 3.39 7.62 -6.70
N LYS A 60 3.12 6.61 -7.54
CA LYS A 60 3.98 6.25 -8.68
C LYS A 60 4.08 7.40 -9.70
N ALA A 61 2.97 8.07 -9.96
CA ALA A 61 2.88 9.22 -10.86
C ALA A 61 3.45 10.53 -10.27
N LYS A 62 3.86 10.53 -8.98
CA LYS A 62 4.30 11.73 -8.25
C LYS A 62 3.23 12.82 -8.24
N LYS A 63 1.96 12.45 -8.08
CA LYS A 63 0.81 13.36 -8.07
C LYS A 63 -0.08 13.10 -6.86
N ILE A 64 0.45 13.28 -5.65
CA ILE A 64 -0.31 13.02 -4.41
C ILE A 64 -0.92 14.34 -3.95
N TYR A 65 -2.21 14.33 -3.60
CA TYR A 65 -2.94 15.50 -3.12
C TYR A 65 -3.94 15.09 -2.03
N ASN A 66 -4.28 16.01 -1.13
CA ASN A 66 -5.29 15.85 -0.08
C ASN A 66 -5.11 14.57 0.75
N ILE A 67 -3.86 14.21 1.04
CA ILE A 67 -3.55 12.93 1.69
C ILE A 67 -3.93 12.94 3.17
N ALA A 68 -3.89 14.10 3.83
CA ALA A 68 -4.32 14.23 5.23
C ALA A 68 -5.82 14.02 5.35
N ALA A 69 -6.62 14.69 4.51
CA ALA A 69 -8.07 14.48 4.42
C ALA A 69 -8.44 13.06 4.00
N ALA A 70 -7.66 12.41 3.13
CA ALA A 70 -7.89 11.02 2.79
C ALA A 70 -7.64 10.07 3.98
N CYS A 71 -6.61 10.35 4.77
CA CYS A 71 -6.24 9.55 5.94
C CYS A 71 -7.11 9.82 7.17
N SER A 72 -7.73 11.00 7.30
CA SER A 72 -8.67 11.29 8.39
C SER A 72 -9.90 10.39 8.32
N GLU A 73 -10.35 10.00 7.12
CA GLU A 73 -11.46 9.04 6.95
C GLU A 73 -11.15 7.67 7.58
N VAL A 74 -9.87 7.27 7.59
CA VAL A 74 -9.45 6.01 8.22
C VAL A 74 -9.53 6.10 9.74
N VAL A 75 -9.21 7.27 10.30
CA VAL A 75 -9.34 7.54 11.74
C VAL A 75 -10.82 7.62 12.13
N GLU A 76 -11.64 8.27 11.31
CA GLU A 76 -13.09 8.36 11.50
C GLU A 76 -13.76 6.99 11.47
N ASP A 77 -13.50 6.17 10.44
CA ASP A 77 -14.05 4.81 10.34
C ASP A 77 -13.65 3.94 11.54
N LYS A 78 -12.40 4.03 11.99
CA LYS A 78 -11.91 3.29 13.17
C LYS A 78 -12.66 3.67 14.46
N ASN A 79 -13.06 4.94 14.57
CA ASN A 79 -13.78 5.45 15.74
C ASN A 79 -15.31 5.40 15.57
N SER A 80 -15.79 5.04 14.37
CA SER A 80 -17.21 4.94 14.07
C SER A 80 -17.84 3.72 14.71
N LEU A 81 -18.98 3.92 15.36
CA LEU A 81 -19.75 2.87 16.01
C LEU A 81 -20.33 1.85 15.00
N LEU A 82 -20.55 2.30 13.76
CA LEU A 82 -21.07 1.48 12.66
C LEU A 82 -19.97 1.03 11.68
N GLY A 83 -18.73 1.52 11.86
CA GLY A 83 -17.57 1.24 11.00
C GLY A 83 -17.91 1.34 9.51
N ILE A 84 -17.58 0.29 8.76
CA ILE A 84 -17.80 0.23 7.30
C ILE A 84 -19.26 0.52 6.91
N PHE A 85 -20.26 0.24 7.76
CA PHE A 85 -21.67 0.53 7.44
C PHE A 85 -22.00 2.03 7.45
N SER A 86 -21.18 2.86 8.10
CA SER A 86 -21.31 4.33 8.09
C SER A 86 -20.72 4.98 6.84
N LEU A 87 -19.72 4.35 6.20
CA LEU A 87 -18.94 4.99 5.13
C LEU A 87 -19.77 5.37 3.89
N SER A 88 -19.66 6.61 3.43
CA SER A 88 -20.09 6.97 2.09
C SER A 88 -19.17 6.34 1.03
N LYS A 89 -19.63 6.28 -0.23
CA LYS A 89 -18.81 5.78 -1.34
C LYS A 89 -17.52 6.58 -1.50
N VAL A 90 -17.59 7.90 -1.27
CA VAL A 90 -16.44 8.81 -1.37
C VAL A 90 -15.46 8.59 -0.23
N GLU A 91 -15.95 8.44 1.00
CA GLU A 91 -15.11 8.13 2.18
C GLU A 91 -14.39 6.79 2.00
N ALA A 92 -15.09 5.76 1.51
CA ALA A 92 -14.48 4.47 1.19
C ALA A 92 -13.32 4.60 0.18
N ILE A 93 -13.48 5.41 -0.88
CA ILE A 93 -12.40 5.68 -1.85
C ILE A 93 -11.25 6.43 -1.18
N LYS A 94 -11.54 7.50 -0.42
CA LYS A 94 -10.53 8.30 0.28
C LYS A 94 -9.69 7.45 1.24
N MET A 95 -10.34 6.60 2.05
CA MET A 95 -9.65 5.63 2.91
C MET A 95 -8.71 4.76 2.10
N GLY A 96 -9.20 4.21 0.99
CA GLY A 96 -8.39 3.45 0.06
C GLY A 96 -7.17 4.24 -0.42
N VAL A 97 -7.35 5.49 -0.88
CA VAL A 97 -6.26 6.35 -1.37
C VAL A 97 -5.18 6.52 -0.31
N CYS A 98 -5.55 6.76 0.95
CA CYS A 98 -4.60 6.82 2.06
C CYS A 98 -3.80 5.52 2.22
N LEU A 99 -4.50 4.38 2.31
CA LEU A 99 -3.88 3.06 2.51
C LEU A 99 -2.97 2.66 1.34
N GLY A 100 -3.41 2.93 0.11
CA GLY A 100 -2.65 2.71 -1.11
C GLY A 100 -1.38 3.55 -1.17
N ALA A 101 -1.47 4.83 -0.80
CA ALA A 101 -0.31 5.72 -0.79
C ALA A 101 0.75 5.27 0.24
N ILE A 102 0.31 4.94 1.47
CA ILE A 102 1.19 4.40 2.52
C ILE A 102 1.88 3.13 2.03
N LYS A 103 1.11 2.19 1.45
CA LYS A 103 1.63 0.93 0.93
C LYS A 103 2.64 1.15 -0.20
N ALA A 104 2.40 2.08 -1.12
CA ALA A 104 3.33 2.40 -2.20
C ALA A 104 4.65 2.97 -1.68
N VAL A 105 4.60 3.87 -0.70
CA VAL A 105 5.80 4.42 -0.06
C VAL A 105 6.56 3.32 0.68
N TYR A 106 5.86 2.56 1.52
CA TYR A 106 6.46 1.46 2.30
C TYR A 106 7.16 0.45 1.38
N ASN A 107 6.47 -0.06 0.37
CA ASN A 107 7.03 -1.06 -0.55
C ASN A 107 8.23 -0.53 -1.36
N ARG A 108 8.29 0.77 -1.62
CA ARG A 108 9.38 1.36 -2.40
C ARG A 108 10.62 1.66 -1.56
N TYR A 109 10.42 2.18 -0.35
CA TYR A 109 11.48 2.81 0.43
C TYR A 109 11.89 2.01 1.65
N ASP A 110 11.04 1.17 2.23
CA ASP A 110 11.38 0.43 3.44
C ASP A 110 12.62 -0.46 3.21
N ARG A 111 13.61 -0.32 4.08
CA ARG A 111 14.94 -0.95 4.02
C ARG A 111 15.77 -0.59 2.78
N GLU A 112 15.42 0.45 2.04
CA GLU A 112 16.29 1.00 0.99
C GLU A 112 17.55 1.60 1.63
N LEU A 113 18.72 1.16 1.15
CA LEU A 113 20.02 1.65 1.61
C LEU A 113 20.22 3.11 1.19
N VAL A 114 20.62 3.94 2.14
CA VAL A 114 20.96 5.35 1.94
C VAL A 114 22.39 5.58 2.40
N LEU A 115 23.21 6.11 1.50
CA LEU A 115 24.55 6.57 1.83
C LEU A 115 24.49 8.01 2.31
N VAL A 116 24.80 8.23 3.58
CA VAL A 116 24.95 9.57 4.13
C VAL A 116 26.43 9.94 4.08
N ASN A 117 26.78 10.76 3.09
CA ASN A 117 28.15 11.25 2.92
C ASN A 117 28.38 12.46 3.83
N SER A 118 29.30 12.31 4.79
CA SER A 118 29.95 13.42 5.49
C SER A 118 31.32 13.69 4.86
N ARG A 119 31.87 14.89 5.03
CA ARG A 119 33.21 15.29 4.51
C ARG A 119 34.32 14.27 4.81
N TYR A 120 34.18 13.44 5.85
CA TYR A 120 35.21 12.50 6.29
C TYR A 120 34.75 11.05 6.46
N ARG A 121 33.45 10.73 6.33
CA ARG A 121 32.93 9.36 6.52
C ARG A 121 31.61 9.14 5.80
N SER A 122 31.47 7.97 5.17
CA SER A 122 30.18 7.49 4.67
C SER A 122 29.55 6.56 5.70
N THR A 123 28.36 6.90 6.14
CA THR A 123 27.55 6.06 7.04
C THR A 123 26.44 5.41 6.23
N LYS A 124 26.37 4.08 6.30
CA LYS A 124 25.25 3.31 5.76
C LYS A 124 24.05 3.48 6.69
N ARG A 125 22.93 3.92 6.13
CA ARG A 125 21.63 3.97 6.81
C ARG A 125 20.59 3.26 5.96
N TYR A 126 19.47 2.93 6.56
CA TYR A 126 18.32 2.37 5.87
C TYR A 126 17.08 3.20 6.20
N TYR A 127 16.15 3.28 5.27
CA TYR A 127 14.82 3.78 5.60
C TYR A 127 14.06 2.74 6.43
N SER A 128 13.40 3.19 7.49
CA SER A 128 12.44 2.42 8.29
C SER A 128 11.10 3.13 8.19
N CYS A 129 10.16 2.56 7.43
CA CYS A 129 8.88 3.22 7.15
C CYS A 129 7.78 2.75 8.10
N LYS A 130 6.96 3.70 8.57
CA LYS A 130 5.75 3.41 9.35
C LYS A 130 4.71 2.70 8.47
N LYS A 131 3.86 1.88 9.09
CA LYS A 131 2.75 1.16 8.42
C LYS A 131 1.49 1.15 9.28
N GLY A 132 0.34 0.83 8.67
CA GLY A 132 -0.95 0.75 9.36
C GLY A 132 -1.32 2.06 10.04
N MET A 133 -1.98 1.98 11.20
CA MET A 133 -2.46 3.18 11.91
C MET A 133 -1.35 4.14 12.35
N ALA A 134 -0.11 3.67 12.55
CA ALA A 134 1.01 4.56 12.87
C ALA A 134 1.33 5.49 11.69
N ALA A 135 1.29 4.97 10.45
CA ALA A 135 1.47 5.78 9.25
C ALA A 135 0.28 6.69 8.97
N VAL A 136 -0.96 6.21 9.21
CA VAL A 136 -2.18 7.02 9.09
C VAL A 136 -2.11 8.22 10.03
N ASN A 137 -1.83 8.00 11.31
CA ASN A 137 -1.75 9.07 12.30
C ASN A 137 -0.63 10.07 11.97
N GLU A 138 0.51 9.59 11.47
CA GLU A 138 1.60 10.46 11.04
C GLU A 138 1.19 11.36 9.86
N LEU A 139 0.51 10.81 8.85
CA LEU A 139 0.02 11.62 7.73
C LEU A 139 -1.04 12.62 8.15
N VAL A 140 -1.96 12.25 9.04
CA VAL A 140 -2.98 13.18 9.56
C VAL A 140 -2.33 14.32 10.37
N ALA A 141 -1.28 14.04 11.13
CA ALA A 141 -0.62 15.04 11.97
C ALA A 141 0.35 15.94 11.20
N SER A 142 1.09 15.36 10.24
CA SER A 142 2.26 15.99 9.63
C SER A 142 2.04 16.42 8.18
N ALA A 143 1.08 15.85 7.46
CA ALA A 143 0.73 16.29 6.11
C ALA A 143 -0.30 17.41 6.15
N LYS A 144 -0.25 18.27 5.14
CA LYS A 144 -1.25 19.28 4.81
C LYS A 144 -2.08 18.78 3.63
N ASP A 145 -3.23 19.39 3.37
CA ASP A 145 -4.00 19.10 2.16
C ASP A 145 -3.48 19.90 0.97
N GLU A 146 -2.25 19.58 0.57
CA GLU A 146 -1.55 20.18 -0.56
C GLU A 146 -0.92 19.10 -1.45
N TYR A 147 -0.22 19.54 -2.50
CA TYR A 147 0.49 18.64 -3.39
C TYR A 147 1.77 18.12 -2.74
N TYR A 148 1.95 16.80 -2.74
CA TYR A 148 3.17 16.14 -2.28
C TYR A 148 3.91 15.44 -3.42
N LYS A 149 5.22 15.67 -3.47
CA LYS A 149 6.15 14.79 -4.15
C LYS A 149 6.26 13.49 -3.34
N ARG A 150 6.52 12.39 -4.05
CA ARG A 150 6.75 11.08 -3.43
C ARG A 150 7.88 11.10 -2.38
N SER A 151 8.93 11.92 -2.56
CA SER A 151 10.01 12.06 -1.58
C SER A 151 9.57 12.76 -0.30
N GLU A 152 8.68 13.75 -0.40
CA GLU A 152 8.14 14.48 0.76
C GLU A 152 7.24 13.54 1.56
N LEU A 153 6.40 12.75 0.87
CA LEU A 153 5.58 11.73 1.53
C LEU A 153 6.43 10.65 2.22
N ARG A 154 7.54 10.23 1.58
CA ARG A 154 8.54 9.36 2.21
C ARG A 154 9.14 9.98 3.46
N ASP A 155 9.52 11.26 3.41
CA ASP A 155 10.18 11.92 4.55
C ASP A 155 9.23 12.10 5.75
N ILE A 156 7.92 12.15 5.52
CA ILE A 156 6.91 12.07 6.60
C ILE A 156 6.81 10.64 7.17
N LEU A 157 6.81 9.64 6.29
CA LEU A 157 6.49 8.26 6.66
C LEU A 157 7.70 7.42 7.13
N CYS A 158 8.92 7.83 6.81
CA CYS A 158 10.10 6.99 6.96
C CYS A 158 11.25 7.71 7.66
N ASP A 159 11.82 7.04 8.65
CA ASP A 159 13.02 7.50 9.36
C ASP A 159 14.29 6.86 8.79
N ARG A 160 15.43 7.52 8.94
CA ARG A 160 16.74 6.94 8.57
C ARG A 160 17.40 6.30 9.79
N VAL A 161 17.45 4.98 9.81
CA VAL A 161 18.02 4.15 10.89
C VAL A 161 19.37 3.53 10.48
N TYR A 162 20.14 3.05 11.45
CA TYR A 162 21.44 2.39 11.23
C TYR A 162 21.27 0.91 10.90
#